data_AF-A0A941PCS0-F1
#
_entry.id   AF-A0A941PCS0-F1
#
_cell.length_a   1.000
_cell.length_b   1.000
_cell.length_c   1.000
_cell.angle_alpha   90.00
_cell.angle_beta   90.00
_cell.angle_gamma   90.00
#
_symmetry.space_group_name_H-M   'P 1'
#
loop_
_entity.id
_entity.type
_entity.pdbx_description
1 polymer ?
#
loop_
_entity_poly.entity_id
_entity_poly.type
_entity_poly.pdbx_seq_one_letter_code
_entity_poly.pdbx_strand_id
1 'polypeptide(L)'
;MKYFYEEYFYPLTWYDNDKPISTYQSGIEFWPINSLYNTPEQESLDANLRKLFNITHSVTYLEKNDNFLEIFRFFSDNNQIYLLDLKILWHFIFYFKEHRFIKSIPVKRYYLKGKLNNVYLTHHEREYLHWYIQGKTCEEIAIIFGVSKKTIENTIYKIKQKLRCYKQLLLSSRQFS
;
A
#
# COMPACT_ATOMS: atom_id res chain seq x y z
N MET A 1 3.56 -9.43 -14.31
CA MET A 1 4.14 -8.82 -13.10
C MET A 1 5.55 -9.40 -12.92
N LYS A 2 6.59 -8.69 -13.38
CA LYS A 2 8.00 -9.06 -13.12
C LYS A 2 8.36 -8.52 -11.74
N TYR A 3 8.86 -9.39 -10.87
CA TYR A 3 9.29 -9.03 -9.53
C TYR A 3 10.79 -8.68 -9.60
N PHE A 4 11.17 -7.45 -9.24
CA PHE A 4 12.57 -7.01 -9.13
C PHE A 4 13.08 -7.23 -7.70
N TYR A 5 13.00 -8.47 -7.22
CA TYR A 5 13.38 -8.81 -5.86
C TYR A 5 14.34 -9.99 -5.90
N GLU A 6 15.60 -9.69 -6.18
CA GLU A 6 16.70 -10.65 -6.12
C GLU A 6 17.45 -10.44 -4.79
N GLU A 7 17.80 -11.53 -4.11
CA GLU A 7 18.69 -11.53 -2.94
C GLU A 7 18.29 -10.60 -1.77
N TYR A 8 16.99 -10.46 -1.47
CA TYR A 8 16.47 -9.66 -0.35
C TYR A 8 16.52 -8.13 -0.52
N PHE A 9 16.93 -7.62 -1.69
CA PHE A 9 17.04 -6.19 -1.92
C PHE A 9 16.26 -5.74 -3.15
N TYR A 10 15.71 -4.53 -3.09
CA TYR A 10 15.39 -3.80 -4.31
C TYR A 10 16.70 -3.16 -4.79
N PRO A 11 17.27 -3.53 -5.95
CA PRO A 11 18.23 -2.66 -6.59
C PRO A 11 17.57 -1.28 -6.74
N LEU A 12 18.27 -0.22 -6.31
CA LEU A 12 17.77 1.15 -6.36
C LEU A 12 17.06 1.39 -7.68
N THR A 13 15.80 1.82 -7.64
CA THR A 13 15.07 2.02 -8.88
C THR A 13 15.69 3.22 -9.60
N TRP A 14 15.59 3.26 -10.92
CA TRP A 14 16.04 4.40 -11.74
C TRP A 14 15.46 5.75 -11.28
N TYR A 15 14.40 5.73 -10.47
CA TYR A 15 13.76 6.89 -9.84
C TYR A 15 14.49 7.41 -8.59
N ASP A 16 15.32 6.58 -7.96
CA ASP A 16 16.01 6.87 -6.70
C ASP A 16 17.37 7.57 -6.92
N ASN A 17 17.73 7.89 -8.17
CA ASN A 17 18.87 8.72 -8.59
C ASN A 17 20.24 8.35 -7.98
N ASP A 18 20.50 7.06 -7.72
CA ASP A 18 21.73 6.59 -7.05
C ASP A 18 22.06 7.32 -5.76
N LYS A 19 21.04 7.86 -5.06
CA LYS A 19 21.26 8.56 -3.80
C LYS A 19 21.81 7.58 -2.76
N PRO A 20 22.84 7.97 -1.99
CA PRO A 20 23.35 7.12 -0.93
C PRO A 20 22.25 6.77 0.08
N ILE A 21 22.22 5.52 0.57
CA ILE A 21 21.29 5.06 1.62
C ILE A 21 21.32 6.00 2.84
N SER A 22 22.48 6.61 3.13
CA SER A 22 22.67 7.58 4.21
C SER A 22 21.74 8.80 4.11
N THR A 23 21.35 9.20 2.89
CA THR A 23 20.48 10.37 2.65
C THR A 23 19.00 10.12 2.95
N TYR A 24 18.58 8.85 3.06
CA TYR A 24 17.20 8.52 3.36
C TYR A 24 16.93 8.53 4.86
N GLN A 25 15.67 8.79 5.22
CA GLN A 25 15.14 8.67 6.58
C GLN A 25 13.88 7.79 6.54
N SER A 26 13.76 6.85 7.49
CA SER A 26 12.56 6.04 7.63
C SER A 26 11.33 6.92 7.84
N GLY A 27 10.23 6.62 7.15
CA GLY A 27 9.05 7.46 7.19
C GLY A 27 7.97 7.07 6.21
N ILE A 28 6.96 7.94 6.14
CA ILE A 28 5.85 7.84 5.20
C ILE A 28 5.85 9.10 4.36
N GLU A 29 5.89 8.92 3.05
CA GLU A 29 5.85 10.01 2.09
C GLU A 29 4.55 9.95 1.29
N PHE A 30 3.90 11.10 1.16
CA PHE A 30 2.71 11.27 0.36
C PHE A 30 3.08 11.99 -0.94
N TRP A 31 2.69 11.40 -2.06
CA TRP A 31 3.12 11.85 -3.37
C TRP A 31 1.89 12.23 -4.21
N PRO A 32 1.45 13.50 -4.18
CA PRO A 32 0.74 14.04 -5.33
C PRO A 32 1.76 14.09 -6.47
N ILE A 33 1.61 13.25 -7.50
CA ILE A 33 2.67 13.00 -8.50
C ILE A 33 3.11 14.29 -9.25
N ASN A 34 2.41 15.42 -9.08
CA ASN A 34 2.77 16.71 -9.66
C ASN A 34 3.91 17.49 -8.94
N SER A 35 4.47 17.03 -7.82
CA SER A 35 5.31 17.90 -6.97
C SER A 35 6.83 17.76 -7.09
N LEU A 36 7.38 16.84 -7.90
CA LEU A 36 8.79 16.42 -7.75
C LEU A 36 9.56 16.21 -9.06
N TYR A 37 9.35 17.08 -10.05
CA TYR A 37 10.13 17.02 -11.28
C TYR A 37 11.44 17.79 -11.14
N ASN A 38 12.54 17.07 -11.32
CA ASN A 38 13.86 17.68 -11.44
C ASN A 38 14.30 17.80 -12.92
N THR A 39 13.63 17.09 -13.85
CA THR A 39 13.94 17.10 -15.28
C THR A 39 12.70 16.90 -16.18
N PRO A 40 12.69 17.42 -17.43
CA PRO A 40 11.61 17.21 -18.41
C PRO A 40 11.41 15.74 -18.81
N GLU A 41 12.47 14.93 -18.84
CA GLU A 41 12.39 13.52 -19.19
C GLU A 41 11.58 12.72 -18.14
N GLN A 42 11.79 13.03 -16.85
CA GLN A 42 11.02 12.44 -15.75
C GLN A 42 9.54 12.83 -15.83
N GLU A 43 9.24 14.08 -16.19
CA GLU A 43 7.87 14.56 -16.39
C GLU A 43 7.16 13.82 -17.54
N SER A 44 7.86 13.60 -18.66
CA SER A 44 7.31 12.87 -19.82
C SER A 44 7.04 11.39 -19.51
N LEU A 45 7.96 10.72 -18.82
CA LEU A 45 7.79 9.32 -18.43
C LEU A 45 6.62 9.15 -17.46
N ASP A 46 6.50 10.03 -16.46
CA ASP A 46 5.39 10.02 -15.51
C ASP A 46 4.04 10.30 -16.20
N ALA A 47 3.99 11.24 -17.13
CA ALA A 47 2.79 11.51 -17.94
C ALA A 47 2.34 10.26 -18.70
N ASN A 48 3.28 9.49 -19.25
CA ASN A 48 2.99 8.23 -19.92
C ASN A 48 2.53 7.14 -18.94
N LEU A 49 3.16 7.01 -17.77
CA LEU A 49 2.75 6.04 -16.74
C LEU A 49 1.35 6.35 -16.21
N ARG A 50 1.01 7.62 -15.98
CA ARG A 50 -0.34 8.08 -15.61
C ARG A 50 -1.36 7.65 -16.66
N LYS A 51 -1.07 7.90 -17.93
CA LYS A 51 -1.97 7.56 -19.03
C LYS A 51 -2.17 6.05 -19.19
N LEU A 52 -1.11 5.26 -19.00
CA LEU A 52 -1.13 3.82 -19.21
C LEU A 52 -1.72 3.06 -18.02
N PHE A 53 -1.43 3.48 -16.79
CA PHE A 53 -1.76 2.73 -15.58
C PHE A 53 -2.79 3.41 -14.67
N ASN A 54 -3.21 4.63 -15.00
CA ASN A 54 -4.11 5.43 -14.18
C ASN A 54 -3.58 5.58 -12.75
N ILE A 55 -2.35 6.06 -12.61
CA ILE A 55 -1.68 6.24 -11.31
C ILE A 55 -1.41 7.73 -11.13
N THR A 56 -2.11 8.38 -10.20
CA THR A 56 -2.01 9.84 -9.97
C THR A 56 -1.63 10.18 -8.52
N HIS A 57 -1.80 9.23 -7.61
CA HIS A 57 -1.54 9.37 -6.19
C HIS A 57 -0.71 8.20 -5.68
N SER A 58 0.21 8.46 -4.74
CA SER A 58 0.86 7.35 -4.03
C SER A 58 1.22 7.66 -2.58
N VAL A 59 1.29 6.59 -1.80
CA VAL A 59 1.80 6.56 -0.42
C VAL A 59 2.99 5.63 -0.40
N THR A 60 4.13 6.14 0.04
CA THR A 60 5.39 5.38 0.12
C THR A 60 5.76 5.19 1.59
N TYR A 61 5.94 3.94 1.99
CA TYR A 61 6.62 3.59 3.24
C TYR A 61 8.07 3.32 2.95
N LEU A 62 8.94 3.94 3.73
CA LEU A 62 10.36 3.77 3.63
C LEU A 62 10.90 3.33 4.99
N GLU A 63 11.59 2.20 5.00
CA GLU A 63 12.25 1.64 6.17
C GLU A 63 13.74 1.51 5.88
N LYS A 64 14.52 2.41 6.47
CA LYS A 64 15.98 2.40 6.39
C LYS A 64 16.54 1.46 7.43
N ASN A 65 17.42 0.58 6.96
CA ASN A 65 18.28 -0.28 7.76
C ASN A 65 19.74 0.12 7.53
N ASP A 66 20.66 -0.43 8.31
CA ASP A 66 22.08 -0.05 8.24
C ASP A 66 22.68 -0.27 6.84
N ASN A 67 22.27 -1.35 6.17
CA ASN A 67 22.86 -1.79 4.91
C ASN A 67 21.88 -1.76 3.74
N PHE A 68 20.61 -1.45 3.97
CA PHE A 68 19.60 -1.52 2.92
C PHE A 68 18.40 -0.62 3.18
N LEU A 69 17.61 -0.44 2.13
CA LEU A 69 16.38 0.34 2.15
C LEU A 69 15.23 -0.57 1.72
N GLU A 70 14.14 -0.59 2.50
CA GLU A 70 12.89 -1.18 2.06
C GLU A 70 11.92 -0.07 1.68
N ILE A 71 11.39 -0.15 0.46
CA ILE A 71 10.45 0.83 -0.07
C ILE A 71 9.17 0.09 -0.45
N PHE A 72 8.05 0.48 0.13
CA PHE A 72 6.72 -0.04 -0.21
C PHE A 72 5.85 1.09 -0.75
N ARG A 73 5.57 1.07 -2.05
CA ARG A 73 4.76 2.09 -2.73
C ARG A 73 3.36 1.56 -3.00
N PHE A 74 2.36 2.32 -2.58
CA PHE A 74 0.95 2.08 -2.88
C PHE A 74 0.48 3.15 -3.85
N PHE A 75 -0.08 2.74 -4.98
CA PHE A 75 -0.52 3.63 -6.06
C PHE A 75 -2.05 3.62 -6.17
N SER A 76 -2.63 4.76 -6.53
CA SER A 76 -4.07 4.88 -6.84
C SER A 76 -4.30 6.01 -7.85
N ASP A 77 -5.40 5.94 -8.59
CA ASP A 77 -5.97 7.06 -9.35
C ASP A 77 -6.76 8.03 -8.46
N ASN A 78 -7.00 7.65 -7.21
CA ASN A 78 -7.89 8.33 -6.29
C ASN A 78 -7.11 8.89 -5.08
N ASN A 79 -7.31 10.19 -4.80
CA ASN A 79 -6.69 10.87 -3.66
C ASN A 79 -7.16 10.34 -2.30
N GLN A 80 -8.23 9.52 -2.26
CA GLN A 80 -8.68 8.85 -1.04
C GLN A 80 -7.64 7.88 -0.47
N ILE A 81 -6.61 7.50 -1.23
CA ILE A 81 -5.47 6.73 -0.70
C ILE A 81 -4.82 7.42 0.51
N TYR A 82 -4.86 8.75 0.58
CA TYR A 82 -4.32 9.53 1.71
C TYR A 82 -5.20 9.47 2.96
N LEU A 83 -6.47 9.09 2.81
CA LEU A 83 -7.43 8.93 3.91
C LEU A 83 -7.43 7.51 4.47
N LEU A 84 -6.71 6.58 3.85
CA LEU A 84 -6.58 5.22 4.35
C LEU A 84 -5.86 5.25 5.71
N ASP A 85 -6.32 4.40 6.62
CA ASP A 85 -5.61 4.19 7.87
C ASP A 85 -4.24 3.58 7.55
N LEU A 86 -3.18 4.34 7.81
CA LEU A 86 -1.79 3.96 7.55
C LEU A 86 -1.43 2.62 8.22
N LYS A 87 -2.09 2.25 9.33
CA LYS A 87 -1.90 0.94 9.95
C LYS A 87 -2.40 -0.20 9.08
N ILE A 88 -3.41 0.01 8.24
CA ILE A 88 -3.89 -1.00 7.30
C ILE A 88 -2.82 -1.26 6.24
N LEU A 89 -2.24 -0.20 5.67
CA LEU A 89 -1.15 -0.31 4.70
C LEU A 89 0.07 -1.01 5.31
N TRP A 90 0.41 -0.68 6.55
CA TRP A 90 1.49 -1.34 7.29
C TRP A 90 1.27 -2.84 7.49
N HIS A 91 0.07 -3.26 7.92
CA HIS A 91 -0.25 -4.68 8.01
C HIS A 91 -0.22 -5.38 6.66
N PHE A 92 -0.56 -4.67 5.58
CA PHE A 92 -0.47 -5.18 4.23
C PHE A 92 0.98 -5.41 3.79
N ILE A 93 1.90 -4.49 4.12
CA ILE A 93 3.35 -4.68 3.90
C ILE A 93 3.81 -5.98 4.56
N PHE A 94 3.49 -6.16 5.85
CA PHE A 94 3.83 -7.39 6.58
C PHE A 94 3.27 -8.64 5.92
N TYR A 95 2.00 -8.60 5.49
CA TYR A 95 1.38 -9.70 4.74
C TYR A 95 2.24 -10.11 3.54
N PHE A 96 2.65 -9.16 2.69
CA PHE A 96 3.42 -9.47 1.48
C PHE A 96 4.85 -9.92 1.77
N LYS A 97 5.53 -9.33 2.76
CA LYS A 97 6.87 -9.76 3.19
C LYS A 97 6.87 -11.23 3.60
N GLU A 98 5.84 -11.67 4.32
CA GLU A 98 5.72 -13.06 4.80
C GLU A 98 5.26 -14.04 3.71
N HIS A 99 4.60 -13.58 2.63
CA HIS A 99 3.89 -14.44 1.67
C HIS A 99 4.54 -14.57 0.29
N ARG A 100 5.84 -14.28 0.17
CA ARG A 100 6.62 -14.44 -1.08
C ARG A 100 6.68 -15.87 -1.66
N PHE A 101 6.04 -16.87 -1.04
CA PHE A 101 6.11 -18.29 -1.44
C PHE A 101 4.81 -18.97 -1.87
N ILE A 102 3.65 -18.31 -1.93
CA ILE A 102 2.39 -19.01 -2.28
C ILE A 102 1.97 -18.75 -3.73
N LYS A 103 2.72 -19.36 -4.66
CA LYS A 103 2.05 -19.93 -5.84
C LYS A 103 1.57 -21.32 -5.39
N SER A 104 0.26 -21.53 -5.24
CA SER A 104 -0.46 -22.84 -5.29
C SER A 104 -1.24 -23.38 -4.07
N ILE A 105 -1.34 -22.73 -2.89
CA ILE A 105 -2.15 -23.31 -1.79
C ILE A 105 -3.40 -22.46 -1.48
N PRO A 106 -4.62 -23.03 -1.56
CA PRO A 106 -5.85 -22.32 -1.18
C PRO A 106 -5.92 -22.15 0.34
N VAL A 107 -5.45 -20.99 0.83
CA VAL A 107 -5.48 -20.64 2.26
C VAL A 107 -6.89 -20.21 2.67
N LYS A 108 -7.62 -21.10 3.39
CA LYS A 108 -8.98 -20.86 3.92
C LYS A 108 -9.02 -19.79 5.04
N ARG A 109 -7.98 -19.67 5.87
CA ARG A 109 -7.88 -18.69 6.98
C ARG A 109 -6.44 -18.19 7.11
N TYR A 110 -6.27 -16.87 7.16
CA TYR A 110 -4.95 -16.24 7.25
C TYR A 110 -4.72 -15.65 8.64
N TYR A 111 -3.78 -16.13 9.44
CA TYR A 111 -3.51 -15.60 10.77
C TYR A 111 -2.46 -14.47 10.73
N LEU A 112 -2.77 -13.33 11.33
CA LEU A 112 -1.85 -12.21 11.52
C LEU A 112 -0.89 -12.53 12.68
N LYS A 113 0.41 -12.32 12.47
CA LYS A 113 1.44 -12.54 13.48
C LYS A 113 1.69 -11.31 14.37
N GLY A 114 2.44 -11.48 15.46
CA GLY A 114 2.85 -10.41 16.37
C GLY A 114 1.79 -10.07 17.42
N LYS A 115 1.53 -8.77 17.67
CA LYS A 115 0.50 -8.31 18.62
C LYS A 115 -0.95 -8.72 18.23
N LEU A 116 -1.12 -9.29 17.04
CA LEU A 116 -2.38 -9.81 16.51
C LEU A 116 -2.40 -11.34 16.39
N ASN A 117 -1.46 -12.06 17.00
CA ASN A 117 -1.45 -13.52 17.07
C ASN A 117 -2.87 -14.02 17.48
N ASN A 118 -3.58 -14.68 16.56
CA ASN A 118 -4.97 -15.18 16.61
C ASN A 118 -6.02 -14.41 15.80
N VAL A 119 -5.71 -13.26 15.23
CA VAL A 119 -6.62 -12.58 14.31
C VAL A 119 -6.44 -13.17 12.92
N TYR A 120 -7.53 -13.51 12.23
CA TYR A 120 -7.44 -13.97 10.85
C TYR A 120 -8.40 -13.31 9.88
N LEU A 121 -7.96 -13.20 8.61
CA LEU A 121 -8.79 -12.80 7.48
C LEU A 121 -9.22 -14.03 6.67
N THR A 122 -10.51 -14.11 6.36
CA THR A 122 -11.07 -15.07 5.41
C THR A 122 -10.68 -14.70 3.97
N HIS A 123 -10.93 -15.59 3.01
CA HIS A 123 -10.67 -15.32 1.59
C HIS A 123 -11.35 -14.04 1.12
N HIS A 124 -12.68 -13.93 1.31
CA HIS A 124 -13.45 -12.76 0.90
C HIS A 124 -13.04 -11.49 1.66
N GLU A 125 -12.69 -11.60 2.94
CA GLU A 125 -12.18 -10.45 3.69
C GLU A 125 -10.89 -9.89 3.06
N ARG A 126 -9.99 -10.76 2.59
CA ARG A 126 -8.77 -10.32 1.88
C ARG A 126 -9.09 -9.70 0.52
N GLU A 127 -9.98 -10.31 -0.24
CA GLU A 127 -10.36 -9.80 -1.57
C GLU A 127 -11.03 -8.43 -1.49
N TYR A 128 -11.97 -8.24 -0.55
CA TYR A 128 -12.62 -6.95 -0.37
C TYR A 128 -11.64 -5.90 0.14
N LEU A 129 -10.76 -6.27 1.07
CA LEU A 129 -9.72 -5.38 1.57
C LEU A 129 -8.74 -4.94 0.46
N HIS A 130 -8.38 -5.86 -0.45
CA HIS A 130 -7.51 -5.55 -1.59
C HIS A 130 -8.07 -4.39 -2.41
N TRP A 131 -9.32 -4.50 -2.88
CA TRP A 131 -9.95 -3.44 -3.67
C TRP A 131 -10.19 -2.16 -2.87
N TYR A 132 -10.53 -2.28 -1.58
CA TYR A 132 -10.69 -1.14 -0.69
C TYR A 132 -9.39 -0.32 -0.55
N ILE A 133 -8.25 -0.99 -0.42
CA ILE A 133 -6.92 -0.34 -0.36
C ILE A 133 -6.56 0.32 -1.68
N GLN A 134 -7.05 -0.18 -2.82
CA GLN A 134 -6.89 0.47 -4.12
C GLN A 134 -7.75 1.74 -4.27
N GLY A 135 -8.54 2.11 -3.26
CA GLY A 135 -9.39 3.30 -3.26
C GLY A 135 -10.80 3.07 -3.82
N LYS A 136 -11.23 1.82 -4.01
CA LYS A 136 -12.60 1.50 -4.42
C LYS A 136 -13.59 1.71 -3.28
N THR A 137 -14.71 2.32 -3.62
CA THR A 137 -15.85 2.52 -2.70
C THR A 137 -16.53 1.18 -2.38
N CYS A 138 -17.29 1.12 -1.28
CA CYS A 138 -18.03 -0.09 -0.92
C CYS A 138 -19.05 -0.47 -2.00
N GLU A 139 -19.63 0.52 -2.68
CA GLU A 139 -20.50 0.36 -3.84
C GLU A 139 -19.79 -0.30 -5.02
N GLU A 140 -18.62 0.19 -5.42
CA GLU A 140 -17.85 -0.41 -6.52
C GLU A 140 -17.45 -1.85 -6.21
N ILE A 141 -16.98 -2.12 -4.99
CA ILE A 141 -16.62 -3.47 -4.55
C ILE A 141 -17.85 -4.37 -4.55
N ALA A 142 -19.00 -3.87 -4.09
CA ALA A 142 -20.25 -4.63 -4.09
C ALA A 142 -20.66 -5.05 -5.51
N ILE A 143 -20.49 -4.15 -6.49
CA ILE A 143 -20.72 -4.44 -7.92
C ILE A 143 -19.74 -5.51 -8.42
N ILE A 144 -18.44 -5.38 -8.12
CA ILE A 144 -17.39 -6.34 -8.56
C ILE A 144 -17.69 -7.77 -8.09
N PHE A 145 -18.16 -7.94 -6.85
CA PHE A 145 -18.36 -9.25 -6.24
C PHE A 145 -19.81 -9.74 -6.27
N GLY A 146 -20.75 -8.97 -6.82
CA GLY A 146 -22.16 -9.35 -6.89
C GLY A 146 -22.82 -9.52 -5.51
N VAL A 147 -22.44 -8.70 -4.52
CA VAL A 147 -22.99 -8.73 -3.15
C VAL A 147 -23.57 -7.36 -2.79
N SER A 148 -24.32 -7.27 -1.69
CA SER A 148 -24.86 -5.97 -1.26
C SER A 148 -23.77 -5.03 -0.74
N LYS A 149 -23.92 -3.71 -0.98
CA LYS A 149 -23.07 -2.66 -0.36
C LYS A 149 -22.93 -2.87 1.15
N LYS A 150 -24.04 -3.15 1.84
CA LYS A 150 -24.09 -3.39 3.28
C LYS A 150 -23.23 -4.59 3.70
N THR A 151 -23.12 -5.62 2.87
CA THR A 151 -22.21 -6.77 3.09
C THR A 151 -20.76 -6.31 3.08
N ILE A 152 -20.35 -5.49 2.11
CA ILE A 152 -18.99 -4.96 2.02
C ILE A 152 -18.69 -4.06 3.21
N GLU A 153 -19.55 -3.09 3.52
CA GLU A 153 -19.38 -2.17 4.66
C GLU A 153 -19.19 -2.93 5.98
N ASN A 154 -20.07 -3.89 6.26
CA ASN A 154 -19.97 -4.73 7.46
C ASN A 154 -18.68 -5.54 7.49
N THR A 155 -18.22 -6.03 6.33
CA THR A 155 -17.00 -6.81 6.23
C THR A 155 -15.76 -5.94 6.44
N ILE A 156 -15.69 -4.77 5.81
CA ILE A 156 -14.60 -3.79 6.01
C ILE A 156 -14.58 -3.31 7.47
N TYR A 157 -15.74 -3.07 8.08
CA TYR A 157 -15.84 -2.75 9.51
C TYR A 157 -15.24 -3.87 10.37
N LYS A 158 -15.64 -5.13 10.16
CA LYS A 158 -15.08 -6.29 10.88
C LYS A 158 -13.58 -6.43 10.68
N ILE A 159 -13.07 -6.17 9.47
CA ILE A 159 -11.63 -6.17 9.18
C ILE A 159 -10.92 -5.08 9.98
N LYS A 160 -11.42 -3.84 9.96
CA LYS A 160 -10.86 -2.74 10.77
C LYS A 160 -10.85 -3.10 12.26
N GLN A 161 -11.91 -3.78 12.73
CA GLN A 161 -12.00 -4.24 14.11
C GLN A 161 -10.93 -5.29 14.45
N LYS A 162 -10.80 -6.30 13.59
CA LYS A 162 -9.75 -7.33 13.66
C LYS A 162 -8.35 -6.72 13.68
N LEU A 163 -8.11 -5.70 12.87
CA LEU A 163 -6.82 -5.01 12.75
C LEU A 163 -6.58 -3.94 13.84
N ARG A 164 -7.54 -3.70 14.74
CA ARG A 164 -7.50 -2.62 15.75
C ARG A 164 -7.28 -1.23 15.13
N CYS A 165 -7.81 -1.03 13.94
CA CYS A 165 -7.75 0.19 13.13
C CYS A 165 -8.97 1.08 13.46
N TYR A 166 -8.98 1.68 14.65
CA TYR A 166 -10.08 2.52 15.13
C TYR A 166 -9.81 4.01 15.15
N LYS A 167 -8.56 4.43 14.92
CA LYS A 167 -8.22 5.85 14.91
C LYS A 167 -7.97 6.31 13.49
N GLN A 168 -8.93 7.08 12.97
CA GLN A 168 -8.69 8.06 11.93
C GLN A 168 -7.53 8.95 12.42
N LEU A 169 -6.31 8.68 11.94
CA LEU A 169 -5.20 9.59 12.10
C LEU A 169 -5.41 10.72 11.10
N LEU A 170 -6.16 11.71 11.54
CA LEU A 170 -5.98 13.08 11.07
C LEU A 170 -4.58 13.51 11.57
N LEU A 171 -3.53 13.24 10.79
CA LEU A 171 -2.27 13.96 10.95
C LEU A 171 -2.37 15.20 10.08
N SER A 172 -2.86 16.24 10.74
CA SER A 172 -2.67 17.64 10.40
C SER A 172 -1.24 17.89 9.89
N SER A 173 -1.17 18.59 8.77
CA SER A 173 -0.08 19.47 8.37
C SER A 173 0.63 20.11 9.57
N ARG A 174 1.78 19.58 9.97
CA ARG A 174 2.79 20.27 10.78
C ARG A 174 4.05 19.41 10.85
N GLN A 175 5.02 19.76 10.02
CA GLN A 175 6.46 19.88 10.29
C GLN A 175 7.21 19.79 8.95
N PHE A 176 7.06 20.84 8.14
CA PHE A 176 8.18 21.35 7.36
C PHE A 176 8.70 22.53 8.17
N SER A 177 9.88 22.35 8.76
CA SER A 177 10.73 23.41 9.31
C SER A 177 12.14 23.09 8.84
#